data_AF-A0A2P5A733-F1
#
_entry.id   AF-A0A2P5A733-F1
#
_cell.length_a   1.000
_cell.length_b   1.000
_cell.length_c   1.000
_cell.angle_alpha   90.00
_cell.angle_beta   90.00
_cell.angle_gamma   90.00
#
_symmetry.space_group_name_H-M   'P 1'
#
loop_
_entity.id
_entity.type
_entity.pdbx_description
1 polymer ?
#
loop_
_entity_poly.entity_id
_entity_poly.type
_entity_poly.pdbx_seq_one_letter_code
_entity_poly.pdbx_strand_id
1 'polypeptide(L)' 'MVIRKRRNFIDFIKDDGGNWLANIPDIAATLLTKFTAIYSREPVACPTDLDGIMHPCISEAQNRKLSAIPSDEGNCCHPL' A
#
# COMPACT_ATOMS: atom_id res chain seq x y z
N MET A 1 8.74 -24.63 7.66
CA MET A 1 8.50 -25.02 6.26
C MET A 1 8.39 -23.76 5.42
N VAL A 2 9.42 -23.43 4.62
CA VAL A 2 9.39 -22.29 3.69
C VAL A 2 8.94 -22.81 2.33
N ILE A 3 7.71 -22.51 1.94
CA ILE A 3 7.20 -22.82 0.60
C ILE A 3 7.83 -21.80 -0.36
N ARG A 4 8.90 -22.19 -1.06
CA ARG A 4 9.41 -21.40 -2.19
C ARG A 4 8.39 -21.50 -3.32
N LYS A 5 7.55 -20.48 -3.48
CA LYS A 5 6.75 -20.35 -4.70
C LYS A 5 7.71 -20.34 -5.88
N ARG A 6 7.53 -21.26 -6.84
CA ARG A 6 8.21 -21.18 -8.14
C ARG A 6 8.06 -19.73 -8.63
N ARG A 7 9.13 -19.15 -9.17
CA ARG A 7 9.12 -17.80 -9.77
C ARG A 7 7.83 -17.66 -10.59
N ASN A 8 7.01 -16.66 -10.27
CA ASN A 8 5.84 -16.32 -11.09
C ASN A 8 6.38 -15.72 -12.39
N PHE A 9 6.75 -16.58 -13.33
CA PHE A 9 7.19 -16.20 -14.65
C PHE A 9 5.98 -16.23 -15.57
N ILE A 10 5.77 -15.13 -16.28
CA ILE A 10 4.71 -15.01 -17.28
C ILE A 10 5.43 -15.10 -18.64
N ASP A 11 5.27 -16.22 -19.33
CA ASP A 11 5.86 -16.42 -20.65
C ASP A 11 5.13 -15.60 -21.72
N PHE A 12 3.80 -15.47 -21.61
CA PHE A 12 2.95 -14.76 -22.56
C PHE A 12 1.78 -14.07 -21.87
N ILE A 13 1.40 -12.90 -22.38
CA ILE A 13 0.15 -12.23 -22.01
C ILE A 13 -0.60 -11.82 -23.27
N LYS A 14 -1.94 -11.79 -23.20
CA LYS A 14 -2.78 -11.32 -24.30
C LYS A 14 -3.10 -9.84 -24.10
N ASP A 15 -2.87 -9.02 -25.11
CA ASP A 15 -3.27 -7.60 -25.11
C ASP A 15 -4.78 -7.44 -25.38
N ASP A 16 -5.25 -6.19 -25.31
CA ASP A 16 -6.66 -5.86 -25.56
C ASP A 16 -7.06 -5.95 -27.04
N GLY A 17 -6.08 -5.94 -27.95
CA GLY A 17 -6.27 -6.21 -29.38
C GLY A 17 -6.34 -7.70 -29.72
N GLY A 18 -6.09 -8.57 -28.74
CA GLY A 18 -6.08 -10.01 -28.88
C GLY A 18 -4.76 -10.62 -29.34
N ASN A 19 -3.68 -9.85 -29.37
CA ASN A 19 -2.34 -10.31 -29.71
C ASN A 19 -1.64 -10.93 -28.50
N TRP A 20 -0.81 -11.95 -28.75
CA TRP A 20 0.04 -12.55 -27.72
C TRP A 20 1.39 -11.83 -27.65
N LEU A 21 1.71 -11.28 -26.49
CA LEU A 21 2.99 -10.64 -26.18
C LEU A 21 3.87 -11.64 -25.43
N ALA A 22 5.08 -11.87 -25.93
CA ALA A 22 6.03 -12.87 -25.40
C ALA A 22 7.26 -12.24 -24.73
N ASN A 23 7.47 -10.94 -24.92
CA ASN A 23 8.64 -10.26 -24.38
C ASN A 23 8.28 -9.58 -23.05
N ILE A 24 9.23 -9.62 -22.10
CA ILE A 24 9.04 -9.11 -20.75
C ILE A 24 8.72 -7.61 -20.70
N PRO A 25 9.35 -6.72 -21.52
CA PRO A 25 9.00 -5.31 -21.54
C PRO A 25 7.53 -5.05 -21.87
N ASP A 26 7.00 -5.70 -22.91
CA ASP A 26 5.62 -5.51 -23.35
C ASP A 26 4.62 -6.13 -22.37
N ILE A 27 4.97 -7.27 -21.77
CA ILE A 27 4.18 -7.88 -20.68
C ILE A 27 4.10 -6.92 -19.50
N ALA A 28 5.23 -6.33 -19.08
CA ALA A 28 5.28 -5.39 -17.96
C ALA A 28 4.48 -4.11 -18.26
N ALA A 29 4.63 -3.54 -19.45
CA ALA A 29 3.90 -2.34 -19.88
C ALA A 29 2.38 -2.59 -19.90
N THR A 30 1.96 -3.74 -20.42
CA THR A 30 0.54 -4.14 -20.46
C THR A 30 -0.03 -4.28 -19.04
N LEU A 31 0.68 -4.96 -18.14
CA LEU A 31 0.26 -5.11 -16.76
C LEU A 31 0.18 -3.77 -16.04
N LEU A 32 1.18 -2.91 -16.20
CA LEU A 32 1.19 -1.59 -15.58
C LEU A 32 0.02 -0.73 -16.07
N THR A 33 -0.26 -0.75 -17.38
CA THR A 33 -1.36 0.00 -17.98
C THR A 33 -2.70 -0.46 -17.42
N LYS A 34 -2.94 -1.78 -17.41
CA LYS A 34 -4.18 -2.36 -16.85
C LYS A 34 -4.32 -2.07 -15.36
N PHE A 35 -3.25 -2.24 -14.60
CA PHE A 35 -3.24 -1.95 -13.18
C PHE A 35 -3.57 -0.48 -12.92
N THR A 36 -2.93 0.44 -13.66
CA THR A 36 -3.19 1.88 -13.53
C THR A 36 -4.61 2.23 -13.92
N ALA A 37 -5.18 1.61 -14.96
CA ALA A 37 -6.57 1.84 -15.33
C ALA A 37 -7.53 1.44 -14.21
N ILE A 38 -7.36 0.24 -13.63
CA ILE A 38 -8.24 -0.30 -12.58
C ILE A 38 -8.06 0.42 -11.24
N TYR A 39 -6.81 0.68 -10.86
CA TYR A 39 -6.44 1.26 -9.57
C TYR A 39 -6.04 2.72 -9.68
N SER A 40 -6.51 3.40 -10.73
CA SER A 40 -6.37 4.84 -10.82
C SER A 40 -7.12 5.46 -9.64
N ARG A 41 -6.51 6.50 -9.07
CA ARG A 41 -7.06 7.22 -7.93
C ARG A 41 -8.42 7.77 -8.34
N GLU A 42 -9.48 7.17 -7.84
CA GLU A 42 -10.80 7.79 -7.90
C GLU A 42 -10.68 9.18 -7.28
N PRO A 43 -11.17 10.25 -7.93
CA PRO A 43 -11.17 11.56 -7.32
C PRO A 43 -12.00 11.46 -6.04
N VAL A 44 -11.29 11.35 -4.92
CA VAL A 44 -11.92 11.37 -3.60
C VAL A 44 -12.45 12.78 -3.45
N ALA A 45 -13.73 12.97 -3.74
CA ALA A 45 -14.45 14.14 -3.30
C ALA A 45 -14.50 14.01 -1.77
N CYS A 46 -13.49 14.54 -1.07
CA CYS A 46 -13.63 14.79 0.35
C CYS A 46 -14.86 15.68 0.49
N PRO A 47 -15.93 15.21 1.14
CA PRO A 47 -17.09 16.06 1.33
C PRO A 47 -16.63 17.31 2.07
N THR A 48 -17.10 18.48 1.62
CA THR A 48 -16.72 19.78 2.20
C THR A 48 -17.09 19.85 3.67
N ASP A 49 -18.10 19.09 4.06
CA ASP A 49 -18.50 18.87 5.42
C ASP A 49 -18.33 17.39 5.78
N LEU A 50 -17.49 17.09 6.77
CA LEU A 50 -17.26 15.75 7.31
C LEU A 50 -18.37 15.41 8.33
N ASP A 51 -19.60 15.72 7.97
CA ASP A 51 -20.75 15.70 8.87
C ASP A 51 -21.02 14.26 9.33
N GLY A 52 -21.06 14.05 10.65
CA GLY A 52 -21.15 12.72 11.27
C GLY A 52 -19.82 12.00 11.51
N ILE A 53 -18.66 12.61 11.18
CA ILE A 53 -17.36 12.11 11.66
C ILE A 53 -17.07 12.72 13.02
N MET A 54 -16.74 11.87 14.00
CA MET A 54 -16.33 12.33 15.32
C MET A 54 -15.20 13.34 15.21
N HIS A 55 -15.37 14.49 15.87
CA HIS A 55 -14.26 15.42 16.07
C HIS A 55 -13.08 14.73 16.74
N PRO A 56 -11.84 15.18 16.47
CA PRO A 56 -10.65 14.66 17.15
C PRO A 56 -10.87 14.64 18.67
N CYS A 57 -10.92 13.44 19.24
CA CYS A 57 -11.11 13.25 20.68
C CYS A 57 -9.80 13.36 21.48
N ILE A 58 -8.69 13.58 20.78
CA ILE A 58 -7.37 13.81 21.35
C ILE A 58 -6.81 15.14 20.86
N SER A 59 -6.16 15.86 21.77
CA SER A 59 -5.39 17.04 21.43
C SER A 59 -4.21 16.69 20.53
N GLU A 60 -3.74 17.66 19.77
CA GLU A 60 -2.56 17.51 18.92
C GLU A 60 -1.31 17.08 19.72
N ALA A 61 -1.19 17.57 20.98
CA ALA A 61 -0.14 17.16 21.89
C ALA A 61 -0.23 15.67 22.29
N GLN A 62 -1.43 15.15 22.53
CA GLN A 62 -1.64 13.72 22.79
C GLN A 62 -1.34 12.90 21.54
N ASN A 63 -1.76 13.36 20.36
CA ASN A 63 -1.47 12.68 19.10
C ASN A 63 0.04 12.57 18.83
N ARG A 64 0.79 13.66 19.09
CA ARG A 64 2.27 13.64 19.02
C ARG A 64 2.91 12.63 19.96
N LYS A 65 2.38 12.49 21.19
CA LYS A 65 2.86 11.48 22.16
C LYS A 65 2.57 10.05 21.69
N LEU A 66 1.37 9.79 21.17
CA LEU A 66 0.97 8.47 20.66
C LEU A 66 1.73 8.07 19.40
N SER A 67 2.05 9.05 18.56
CA SER A 67 2.78 8.84 17.29
C SER A 67 4.30 8.83 17.48
N ALA A 68 4.80 9.04 18.70
CA ALA A 68 6.22 8.99 18.98
C ALA A 68 6.73 7.54 18.83
N ILE A 69 7.86 7.37 18.16
CA ILE A 69 8.56 6.09 18.13
C ILE A 69 9.01 5.79 19.57
N PRO A 70 8.64 4.64 20.15
CA PRO A 70 9.15 4.25 21.46
C PRO A 70 10.68 4.29 21.43
N SER A 71 11.27 5.08 22.33
CA SER A 71 12.72 5.02 22.54
C SER A 71 13.04 3.73 23.28
N ASP A 72 14.21 3.15 23.01
CA ASP A 72 14.71 1.88 23.58
C ASP A 72 15.03 1.97 25.09
N GLU A 73 14.28 2.78 25.85
CA GLU A 73 14.39 2.89 27.30
C GLU A 73 13.48 1.87 27.99
N GLY A 74 13.52 0.64 27.45
CA GLY A 74 12.98 -0.54 28.11
C GLY A 74 13.89 -0.94 29.26
N ASN A 75 13.73 -0.30 30.41
CA ASN A 75 14.00 -0.85 31.75
C ASN A 75 15.27 -1.74 31.87
N CYS A 76 16.45 -1.16 31.60
CA CYS A 76 17.72 -1.79 31.96
C CYS A 76 17.93 -1.67 33.49
N CYS A 77 17.56 -2.74 34.20
CA CYS A 77 18.10 -3.19 35.50
C CYS A 77 18.27 -2.13 36.61
N HIS A 78 17.30 -2.06 37.54
CA HIS A 78 17.59 -1.61 38.90
C HIS A 78 18.30 -2.73 39.67
N PRO A 79 19.50 -2.53 40.23
CA PRO A 79 20.10 -3.50 41.14
C PRO A 79 19.38 -3.45 42.50
N LEU A 80 19.07 -4.64 43.03
CA LEU A 80 18.65 -4.87 44.41
C LEU A 80 19.83 -4.68 45.38
#